data_AF-A0A3M8HED6-F1
#
_entry.id   AF-A0A3M8HED6-F1
#
_cell.length_a   1.000
_cell.length_b   1.000
_cell.length_c   1.000
_cell.angle_alpha   90.00
_cell.angle_beta   90.00
_cell.angle_gamma   90.00
#
_symmetry.space_group_name_H-M   'P 1'
#
loop_
_entity.id
_entity.type
_entity.pdbx_description
1 polymer ?
#
loop_
_entity_poly.entity_id
_entity_poly.type
_entity_poly.pdbx_seq_one_letter_code
_entity_poly.pdbx_strand_id
1 'polypeptide(L)'
;MENIEIFRIVKNSVSMGYLIIEDLRRNLNDTEKQLLPFRIMEEEELAEYKNLIKIYILSDEELAEEDRTIFEEFAMDLVDLKDGCLYILESYVHEQLFIETPLDLRVEDYQKMLHLVQSSYDISKLDLRKTMYLSQE
;
A
#
# COMPACT_ATOMS: atom_id res chain seq x y z
N MET A 1 9.00 8.74 5.15
CA MET A 1 8.11 7.59 5.32
C MET A 1 8.28 7.04 6.72
N GLU A 2 7.20 7.05 7.49
CA GLU A 2 7.02 6.03 8.52
C GLU A 2 6.97 4.66 7.81
N ASN A 3 7.11 3.55 8.52
CA ASN A 3 7.15 2.24 7.84
C ASN A 3 5.83 1.89 7.14
N ILE A 4 4.78 2.66 7.35
CA ILE A 4 3.46 2.44 6.79
C ILE A 4 2.73 3.77 6.59
N GLU A 5 2.06 3.93 5.45
CA GLU A 5 1.21 5.07 5.10
C GLU A 5 -0.09 4.55 4.46
N ILE A 6 -1.25 5.12 4.79
CA ILE A 6 -2.58 4.64 4.36
C ILE A 6 -3.46 5.79 3.86
N PHE A 7 -3.59 5.95 2.56
CA PHE A 7 -4.34 7.03 1.92
C PHE A 7 -5.74 6.59 1.53
N ARG A 8 -6.74 7.40 1.84
CA ARG A 8 -8.06 7.28 1.22
C ARG A 8 -8.04 8.01 -0.12
N ILE A 9 -8.30 7.28 -1.21
CA ILE A 9 -8.36 7.88 -2.55
C ILE A 9 -9.82 8.25 -2.87
N VAL A 10 -10.03 9.48 -3.31
CA VAL A 10 -11.35 10.05 -3.57
C VAL A 10 -11.39 10.62 -4.99
N LYS A 11 -12.43 10.27 -5.75
CA LYS A 11 -12.71 10.83 -7.09
C LYS A 11 -14.14 11.37 -7.11
N ASN A 12 -14.32 12.62 -7.56
CA ASN A 12 -15.64 13.27 -7.60
C ASN A 12 -16.40 13.24 -6.26
N SER A 13 -15.69 13.40 -5.14
CA SER A 13 -16.23 13.30 -3.77
C SER A 13 -16.73 11.90 -3.36
N VAL A 14 -16.42 10.87 -4.14
CA VAL A 14 -16.71 9.47 -3.83
C VAL A 14 -15.41 8.74 -3.49
N SER A 15 -15.42 7.99 -2.39
CA SER A 15 -14.29 7.15 -2.00
C SER A 15 -14.15 6.00 -2.98
N MET A 16 -12.96 5.85 -3.56
CA MET A 16 -12.65 4.72 -4.44
C MET A 16 -12.02 3.54 -3.68
N GLY A 17 -11.38 3.83 -2.55
CA GLY A 17 -10.69 2.80 -1.77
C GLY A 17 -9.56 3.39 -0.95
N TYR A 18 -8.68 2.51 -0.50
CA TYR A 18 -7.48 2.84 0.25
C TYR A 18 -6.23 2.39 -0.50
N LEU A 19 -5.22 3.25 -0.53
CA LEU A 19 -3.86 2.93 -0.92
C LEU A 19 -3.03 2.75 0.34
N ILE A 20 -2.38 1.61 0.51
CA ILE A 20 -1.51 1.32 1.66
C ILE A 20 -0.10 1.14 1.13
N ILE A 21 0.86 1.87 1.68
CA ILE A 21 2.28 1.78 1.33
C ILE A 21 3.04 1.31 2.57
N GLU A 22 3.71 0.17 2.47
CA GLU A 22 4.47 -0.45 3.55
C GLU A 22 5.96 -0.55 3.17
N ASP A 23 6.83 0.05 3.99
CA ASP A 23 8.28 -0.04 3.88
C ASP A 23 8.79 -1.24 4.67
N LEU A 24 9.20 -2.31 3.98
CA LEU A 24 9.62 -3.53 4.67
C LEU A 24 11.03 -3.46 5.25
N ARG A 25 11.84 -2.45 4.85
CA ARG A 25 13.23 -2.27 5.27
C ARG A 25 14.09 -3.53 5.08
N ARG A 26 13.81 -4.29 4.03
CA ARG A 26 14.52 -5.52 3.64
C ARG A 26 14.47 -5.74 2.15
N ASN A 27 15.34 -6.61 1.65
CA ASN A 27 15.32 -7.07 0.26
C ASN A 27 14.19 -8.08 0.03
N LEU A 28 13.96 -8.42 -1.25
CA LEU A 28 13.09 -9.52 -1.67
C LEU A 28 13.46 -10.83 -0.97
N ASN A 29 12.44 -11.56 -0.51
CA ASN A 29 12.58 -12.95 -0.09
C ASN A 29 12.50 -13.90 -1.31
N ASP A 30 12.73 -15.20 -1.08
CA ASP A 30 12.77 -16.18 -2.17
C ASP A 30 11.45 -16.32 -2.94
N THR A 31 10.32 -16.12 -2.27
CA THR A 31 8.99 -16.13 -2.90
C THR A 31 8.78 -14.89 -3.77
N GLU A 32 9.13 -13.71 -3.26
CA GLU A 32 8.99 -12.44 -3.98
C GLU A 32 9.92 -12.38 -5.19
N LYS A 33 11.11 -12.96 -5.12
CA LYS A 33 12.02 -13.11 -6.28
C LYS A 33 11.41 -13.94 -7.43
N GLN A 34 10.37 -14.74 -7.19
CA GLN A 34 9.69 -15.48 -8.26
C GLN A 34 8.65 -14.64 -9.02
N LEU A 35 8.34 -13.43 -8.55
CA LEU A 35 7.41 -12.53 -9.22
C LEU A 35 8.09 -11.82 -10.39
N LEU A 36 7.33 -11.51 -11.44
CA LEU A 36 7.80 -10.60 -12.48
C LEU A 36 7.76 -9.15 -11.98
N PRO A 37 8.73 -8.30 -12.37
CA PRO A 37 9.85 -8.61 -13.27
C PRO A 37 11.07 -9.25 -12.57
N PHE A 38 11.11 -9.34 -11.23
CA PHE A 38 12.30 -9.74 -10.47
C PHE A 38 12.86 -11.12 -10.86
N ARG A 39 11.99 -12.06 -11.23
CA ARG A 39 12.38 -13.42 -11.63
C ARG A 39 13.33 -13.46 -12.83
N ILE A 40 13.26 -12.46 -13.71
CA ILE A 40 14.07 -12.39 -14.93
C ILE A 40 15.23 -11.40 -14.82
N MET A 41 15.39 -10.75 -13.67
CA MET A 41 16.53 -9.85 -13.40
C MET A 41 17.72 -10.67 -12.92
N GLU A 42 18.92 -10.20 -13.23
CA GLU A 42 20.15 -10.84 -12.76
C GLU A 42 20.36 -10.58 -11.26
N GLU A 43 21.02 -11.49 -10.55
CA GLU A 43 21.25 -11.35 -9.11
C GLU A 43 22.04 -10.09 -8.76
N GLU A 44 22.97 -9.67 -9.62
CA GLU A 44 23.77 -8.46 -9.46
C GLU A 44 22.90 -7.20 -9.52
N GLU A 45 21.92 -7.15 -10.44
CA GLU A 45 20.96 -6.04 -10.56
C GLU A 45 20.04 -5.98 -9.34
N LEU A 46 19.50 -7.13 -8.91
CA LEU A 46 18.66 -7.20 -7.71
C LEU A 46 19.40 -6.80 -6.44
N ALA A 47 20.72 -7.03 -6.37
CA ALA A 47 21.56 -6.67 -5.23
C ALA A 47 21.77 -5.15 -5.08
N GLU A 48 21.54 -4.36 -6.13
CA GLU A 48 21.58 -2.89 -6.06
C GLU A 48 20.44 -2.34 -5.20
N TYR A 49 19.30 -3.04 -5.18
CA TYR A 49 18.14 -2.65 -4.40
C TYR A 49 18.21 -3.22 -2.99
N LYS A 50 18.13 -2.31 -2.01
CA LYS A 50 18.32 -2.65 -0.58
C LYS A 50 17.04 -2.61 0.24
N ASN A 51 15.92 -2.33 -0.44
CA ASN A 51 14.64 -2.19 0.20
C ASN A 51 13.51 -2.61 -0.72
N LEU A 52 12.44 -3.10 -0.11
CA LEU A 52 11.20 -3.50 -0.75
C LEU A 52 10.06 -2.71 -0.14
N ILE A 53 9.31 -2.04 -0.99
CA ILE A 53 8.08 -1.36 -0.66
C ILE A 53 6.92 -2.22 -1.16
N LYS A 54 5.94 -2.50 -0.30
CA LYS A 54 4.68 -3.11 -0.73
C LYS A 54 3.62 -2.03 -0.84
N ILE A 55 2.89 -2.06 -1.93
CA ILE A 55 1.82 -1.13 -2.27
C ILE A 55 0.57 -1.96 -2.41
N TYR A 56 -0.47 -1.62 -1.65
CA TYR A 56 -1.73 -2.32 -1.67
C TYR A 56 -2.84 -1.37 -2.07
N ILE A 57 -3.67 -1.80 -3.02
CA ILE A 57 -4.94 -1.15 -3.35
C ILE A 57 -6.05 -1.97 -2.71
N LEU A 58 -6.84 -1.37 -1.84
CA LEU A 58 -8.01 -1.99 -1.21
C LEU A 58 -9.28 -1.24 -1.61
N SER A 59 -10.18 -1.90 -2.32
CA SER A 59 -11.47 -1.37 -2.77
C SER A 59 -12.62 -2.29 -2.41
N ASP A 60 -13.86 -1.81 -2.52
CA ASP A 60 -15.07 -2.61 -2.34
C ASP A 60 -15.43 -3.43 -3.59
N GLU A 61 -14.97 -3.01 -4.76
CA GLU A 61 -15.11 -3.74 -6.01
C GLU A 61 -13.81 -3.77 -6.83
N GLU A 62 -13.75 -4.60 -7.86
CA GLU A 62 -12.64 -4.57 -8.80
C GLU A 62 -12.64 -3.23 -9.55
N LEU A 63 -11.55 -2.48 -9.42
CA LEU A 63 -11.43 -1.17 -10.05
C LEU A 63 -11.34 -1.30 -11.58
N ALA A 64 -12.04 -0.41 -12.28
CA ALA A 64 -11.79 -0.20 -13.70
C ALA A 64 -10.34 0.27 -13.92
N GLU A 65 -9.79 -0.03 -15.10
CA GLU A 65 -8.39 0.31 -15.45
C GLU A 65 -8.07 1.80 -15.24
N GLU A 66 -9.00 2.69 -15.62
CA GLU A 66 -8.86 4.14 -15.43
C GLU A 66 -8.76 4.53 -13.95
N ASP A 67 -9.57 3.92 -13.08
CA ASP A 67 -9.56 4.21 -11.65
C ASP A 67 -8.33 3.61 -10.98
N ARG A 68 -7.95 2.40 -11.38
CA ARG A 68 -6.72 1.75 -10.93
C ARG A 68 -5.49 2.60 -11.27
N THR A 69 -5.45 3.19 -12.45
CA THR A 69 -4.34 4.07 -12.87
C THR A 69 -4.16 5.24 -11.90
N ILE A 70 -5.23 5.81 -11.35
CA ILE A 70 -5.14 6.89 -10.36
C ILE A 70 -4.38 6.45 -9.10
N PHE A 71 -4.63 5.23 -8.62
CA PHE A 71 -3.90 4.68 -7.47
C PHE A 71 -2.44 4.43 -7.81
N GLU A 72 -2.17 3.87 -9.00
CA GLU A 72 -0.82 3.56 -9.46
C GLU A 72 0.02 4.84 -9.60
N GLU A 73 -0.50 5.87 -10.29
CA GLU A 73 0.18 7.16 -10.44
C GLU A 73 0.45 7.82 -9.09
N PHE A 74 -0.55 7.87 -8.19
CA PHE A 74 -0.36 8.44 -6.87
C PHE A 74 0.68 7.67 -6.04
N ALA A 75 0.72 6.34 -6.15
CA ALA A 75 1.71 5.53 -5.47
C ALA A 75 3.12 5.79 -6.03
N MET A 76 3.27 5.86 -7.36
CA MET A 76 4.55 6.13 -8.02
C MET A 76 5.09 7.51 -7.63
N ASP A 77 4.24 8.55 -7.60
CA ASP A 77 4.63 9.89 -7.15
C ASP A 77 5.23 9.90 -5.72
N LEU A 78 4.83 8.95 -4.87
CA LEU A 78 5.34 8.81 -3.51
C LEU A 78 6.61 7.95 -3.43
N VAL A 79 6.71 6.88 -4.21
CA VAL A 79 7.82 5.91 -4.11
C VAL A 79 8.98 6.22 -5.05
N ASP A 80 8.75 6.86 -6.20
CA ASP A 80 9.79 7.19 -7.20
C ASP A 80 10.86 8.14 -6.65
N LEU A 81 10.57 8.83 -5.56
CA LEU A 81 11.53 9.68 -4.85
C LEU A 81 12.59 8.88 -4.07
N LYS A 82 12.50 7.54 -4.04
CA LYS A 82 13.39 6.68 -3.24
C LYS A 82 14.28 5.81 -4.10
N ASP A 83 15.53 6.25 -4.25
CA ASP A 83 16.58 5.45 -4.88
C ASP A 83 16.79 4.09 -4.17
N GLY A 84 17.07 3.05 -4.96
CA GLY A 84 17.45 1.72 -4.45
C GLY A 84 16.31 0.93 -3.79
N CYS A 85 15.05 1.27 -4.11
CA CYS A 85 13.87 0.53 -3.66
C CYS A 85 13.23 -0.26 -4.81
N LEU A 86 12.81 -1.48 -4.54
CA LEU A 86 11.86 -2.23 -5.37
C LEU A 86 10.46 -2.05 -4.82
N TYR A 87 9.46 -2.20 -5.69
CA TYR A 87 8.06 -2.14 -5.27
C TYR A 87 7.25 -3.31 -5.82
N ILE A 88 6.31 -3.79 -5.00
CA ILE A 88 5.29 -4.76 -5.39
C ILE A 88 3.93 -4.10 -5.20
N LEU A 89 3.10 -4.12 -6.24
CA LEU A 89 1.74 -3.60 -6.18
C LEU A 89 0.73 -4.76 -6.26
N GLU A 90 -0.17 -4.82 -5.29
CA GLU A 90 -1.21 -5.85 -5.18
C GLU A 90 -2.58 -5.20 -4.95
N SER A 91 -3.63 -5.74 -5.59
CA SER A 91 -5.01 -5.27 -5.44
C SER A 91 -5.84 -6.28 -4.67
N TYR A 92 -6.68 -5.77 -3.77
CA TYR A 92 -7.57 -6.53 -2.91
C TYR A 92 -8.98 -5.94 -2.97
N VAL A 93 -9.98 -6.82 -3.00
CA VAL A 93 -11.40 -6.46 -3.03
C VAL A 93 -12.06 -6.98 -1.76
N HIS A 94 -12.78 -6.10 -1.07
CA HIS A 94 -13.62 -6.43 0.08
C HIS A 94 -14.97 -5.72 -0.02
N GLU A 95 -15.99 -6.40 -0.51
CA GLU A 95 -17.32 -5.84 -0.83
C GLU A 95 -17.98 -5.03 0.31
N GLN A 96 -17.63 -5.33 1.56
CA GLN A 96 -18.19 -4.66 2.73
C GLN A 96 -17.32 -3.52 3.27
N LEU A 97 -16.25 -3.13 2.55
CA LEU A 97 -15.25 -2.16 3.00
C LEU A 97 -15.88 -0.88 3.55
N PHE A 98 -16.74 -0.20 2.78
CA PHE A 98 -17.34 1.06 3.22
C PHE A 98 -18.52 0.88 4.18
N ILE A 99 -19.11 -0.31 4.26
CA ILE A 99 -20.21 -0.63 5.19
C ILE A 99 -19.64 -0.88 6.59
N GLU A 100 -18.51 -1.57 6.68
CA GLU A 100 -17.84 -1.92 7.93
C GLU A 100 -16.88 -0.84 8.45
N THR A 101 -16.54 0.14 7.60
CA THR A 101 -15.64 1.24 7.95
C THR A 101 -16.40 2.42 8.57
N PRO A 102 -16.11 2.81 9.82
CA PRO A 102 -16.69 4.00 10.41
C PRO A 102 -16.19 5.28 9.73
N LEU A 103 -16.99 6.36 9.83
CA LEU A 103 -16.59 7.68 9.31
C LEU A 103 -15.31 8.21 9.99
N ASP A 104 -15.21 8.03 11.30
CA ASP A 104 -14.04 8.41 12.10
C ASP A 104 -13.17 7.17 12.36
N LEU A 105 -12.21 6.93 11.48
CA LEU A 105 -11.29 5.80 11.54
C LEU A 105 -10.41 5.83 12.80
N ARG A 106 -10.22 4.65 13.40
CA ARG A 106 -9.30 4.42 14.52
C ARG A 106 -8.20 3.44 14.14
N VAL A 107 -7.21 3.28 15.02
CA VAL A 107 -6.08 2.34 14.83
C VAL A 107 -6.60 0.95 14.50
N GLU A 108 -7.64 0.51 15.20
CA GLU A 108 -8.21 -0.82 15.05
C GLU A 108 -8.82 -1.02 13.66
N ASP A 109 -9.36 0.03 13.04
CA ASP A 109 -9.97 -0.04 11.72
C ASP A 109 -8.90 -0.12 10.62
N TYR A 110 -7.84 0.69 10.74
CA TYR A 110 -6.66 0.53 9.89
C TYR A 110 -6.00 -0.85 10.06
N GLN A 111 -5.96 -1.39 11.28
CA GLN A 111 -5.39 -2.72 11.52
C GLN A 111 -6.24 -3.80 10.84
N LYS A 112 -7.57 -3.65 10.80
CA LYS A 112 -8.43 -4.55 10.00
C LYS A 112 -8.11 -4.46 8.52
N MET A 113 -7.93 -3.26 7.98
CA MET A 113 -7.54 -3.08 6.57
C MET A 113 -6.22 -3.78 6.26
N LEU A 114 -5.23 -3.70 7.15
CA LEU A 114 -3.96 -4.40 7.00
C LEU A 114 -4.12 -5.92 6.98
N HIS A 115 -5.02 -6.47 7.80
CA HIS A 115 -5.35 -7.89 7.74
C HIS A 115 -6.03 -8.28 6.41
N LEU A 116 -6.90 -7.42 5.85
CA LEU A 116 -7.55 -7.69 4.56
C LEU A 116 -6.53 -7.80 3.41
N VAL A 117 -5.51 -6.95 3.42
CA VAL A 117 -4.40 -6.98 2.43
C VAL A 117 -3.27 -7.94 2.83
N GLN A 118 -3.50 -8.78 3.85
CA GLN A 118 -2.55 -9.77 4.35
C GLN A 118 -1.20 -9.18 4.79
N SER A 119 -1.17 -7.91 5.18
CA SER A 119 -0.01 -7.30 5.82
C SER A 119 0.14 -7.83 7.25
N SER A 120 1.38 -8.13 7.64
CA SER A 120 1.72 -8.51 9.01
C SER A 120 2.11 -7.33 9.89
N TYR A 121 2.00 -6.10 9.36
CA TYR A 121 2.37 -4.90 10.09
C TYR A 121 1.41 -4.65 11.27
N ASP A 122 1.99 -4.48 12.46
CA ASP A 122 1.26 -4.20 13.70
C ASP A 122 1.31 -2.69 14.00
N ILE A 123 0.20 -2.01 13.75
CA ILE A 123 0.04 -0.58 14.04
C ILE A 123 -0.58 -0.31 15.41
N SER A 124 -0.89 -1.34 16.22
CA SER A 124 -1.54 -1.18 17.53
C SER A 124 -0.77 -0.28 18.50
N LYS A 125 0.54 -0.13 18.27
CA LYS A 125 1.45 0.70 19.09
C LYS A 125 1.78 2.05 18.47
N LEU A 126 1.28 2.36 17.26
CA LEU A 126 1.51 3.63 16.59
C LEU A 126 0.65 4.74 17.18
N ASP A 127 1.23 5.93 17.33
CA ASP A 127 0.49 7.15 17.62
C ASP A 127 0.01 7.74 16.30
N LEU A 128 -1.24 7.45 15.91
CA LEU A 128 -1.78 7.89 14.62
C LEU A 128 -1.68 9.40 14.40
N ARG A 129 -1.63 10.21 15.46
CA ARG A 129 -1.45 11.67 15.35
C ARG A 129 -0.12 12.08 14.71
N LYS A 130 0.87 11.18 14.68
CA LYS A 130 2.17 11.38 14.02
C LYS A 130 2.23 10.76 12.63
N THR A 131 1.44 9.72 12.40
CA THR A 131 1.29 9.00 11.13
C THR A 131 0.27 9.68 10.19
N MET A 132 -0.65 10.49 10.73
CA MET A 132 -1.71 11.19 9.99
C MET A 132 -1.15 12.36 9.15
N TYR A 133 -0.64 12.04 7.97
CA TYR A 133 -0.81 12.89 6.78
C TYR A 133 -2.08 12.50 6.00
N LEU A 134 -2.99 11.74 6.61
CA LEU A 134 -3.95 10.87 5.91
C LEU A 134 -5.42 11.29 6.03
N SER A 135 -5.65 12.57 6.25
CA SER A 135 -6.76 13.30 5.64
C SER A 135 -6.33 14.77 5.62
N GLN A 136 -5.75 15.24 4.53
CA GLN A 136 -5.78 16.69 4.33
C GLN A 136 -7.23 17.09 4.10
N GLU A 137 -7.58 18.24 4.69
CA GLU A 137 -8.90 18.84 4.83
C GLU A 137 -9.83 18.73 3.62
#